data_AF-A0A953SAF9-F1
#
_entry.id   AF-A0A953SAF9-F1
#
_cell.length_a   1.000
_cell.length_b   1.000
_cell.length_c   1.000
_cell.angle_alpha   90.00
_cell.angle_beta   90.00
_cell.angle_gamma   90.00
#
_symmetry.space_group_name_H-M   'P 1'
#
loop_
_entity.id
_entity.type
_entity.pdbx_description
1 polymer ?
#
loop_
_entity_poly.entity_id
_entity_poly.type
_entity_poly.pdbx_seq_one_letter_code
_entity_poly.pdbx_strand_id
1 'polypeptide(L)'
;MISGDNATISQLFLQRGAIVPRHSHVNEQYSWIISGTLKFVFDDREIVVGAGEVLVISPNVPHSAVAVEDTVDVDFFSPRREDWIRKEDAYLRG
;
A
#
# COMPACT_ATOMS: atom_id res chain seq x y z
N MET A 1 1.94 -8.41 8.43
CA MET A 1 3.21 -8.28 7.70
C MET A 1 4.24 -9.30 8.18
N ILE A 2 5.17 -9.67 7.30
CA ILE A 2 6.42 -10.39 7.61
C ILE A 2 7.56 -9.73 6.81
N SER A 3 8.73 -9.61 7.43
CA SER A 3 9.91 -9.00 6.81
C SER A 3 11.08 -9.99 6.84
N GLY A 4 11.76 -10.15 5.71
CA GLY A 4 13.04 -10.85 5.63
C GLY A 4 14.20 -9.86 5.62
N ASP A 5 15.33 -10.29 5.05
CA ASP A 5 16.53 -9.42 4.97
C ASP A 5 16.37 -8.30 3.94
N ASN A 6 15.70 -8.58 2.82
CA ASN A 6 15.65 -7.65 1.68
C ASN A 6 14.25 -7.10 1.38
N ALA A 7 13.19 -7.74 1.88
CA ALA A 7 11.82 -7.39 1.52
C ALA A 7 10.84 -7.53 2.68
N THR A 8 9.71 -6.85 2.55
CA THR A 8 8.54 -7.00 3.42
C THR A 8 7.33 -7.36 2.59
N ILE A 9 6.51 -8.28 3.08
CA ILE A 9 5.17 -8.55 2.54
C ILE A 9 4.13 -8.32 3.63
N SER A 10 3.02 -7.69 3.28
CA SER A 10 1.89 -7.45 4.18
C SER A 10 0.58 -7.80 3.50
N GLN A 11 -0.31 -8.42 4.27
CA GLN A 11 -1.70 -8.57 3.88
C GLN A 11 -2.51 -7.55 4.68
N LEU A 12 -3.31 -6.75 3.99
CA LEU A 12 -4.18 -5.74 4.55
C LEU A 12 -5.64 -6.14 4.32
N PHE A 13 -6.46 -5.90 5.34
CA PHE A 13 -7.91 -6.05 5.29
C PHE A 13 -8.52 -4.67 5.51
N LEU A 14 -9.08 -4.10 4.46
CA LEU A 14 -9.58 -2.74 4.45
C LEU A 14 -11.09 -2.78 4.28
N GLN A 15 -11.84 -2.23 5.25
CA GLN A 15 -13.27 -2.06 5.09
C GLN A 15 -13.56 -0.96 4.05
N ARG A 16 -14.72 -1.03 3.40
CA ARG A 16 -15.19 0.03 2.51
C ARG A 16 -15.09 1.40 3.20
N GLY A 17 -14.46 2.34 2.51
CA GLY A 17 -14.22 3.69 2.99
C GLY A 17 -12.99 3.83 3.89
N ALA A 18 -12.25 2.74 4.17
CA ALA A 18 -10.96 2.84 4.84
C ALA A 18 -9.99 3.69 3.98
N ILE A 19 -9.27 4.58 4.65
CA ILE A 19 -8.32 5.49 4.03
C ILE A 19 -6.92 5.09 4.50
N VAL A 20 -6.02 4.90 3.55
CA VAL A 20 -4.58 4.91 3.78
C VAL A 20 -4.10 6.33 3.51
N PRO A 21 -3.67 7.08 4.54
CA PRO A 21 -3.29 8.49 4.40
C PRO A 21 -2.20 8.71 3.35
N ARG A 22 -2.09 9.95 2.86
CA ARG A 22 -1.05 10.33 1.91
C ARG A 22 0.33 10.18 2.53
N HIS A 23 1.19 9.41 1.89
CA HIS A 23 2.53 9.15 2.36
C HIS A 23 3.48 8.84 1.20
N SER A 24 4.77 8.71 1.50
CA SER A 24 5.81 8.27 0.57
C SER A 24 6.87 7.51 1.35
N HIS A 25 7.49 6.52 0.72
CA HIS A 25 8.56 5.73 1.30
C HIS A 25 9.59 5.38 0.22
N VAL A 26 10.81 5.03 0.61
CA VAL A 26 11.92 4.73 -0.32
C VAL A 26 11.75 3.39 -1.03
N ASN A 27 10.76 2.60 -0.62
CA ASN A 27 10.56 1.24 -1.08
C ASN A 27 9.80 1.27 -2.41
N GLU A 28 10.22 0.45 -3.36
CA GLU A 28 9.32 0.08 -4.45
C GLU A 28 8.22 -0.80 -3.87
N GLN A 29 6.97 -0.48 -4.19
CA GLN A 29 5.79 -1.19 -3.69
C GLN A 29 5.05 -1.86 -4.85
N TYR A 30 4.60 -3.09 -4.61
CA TYR A 30 3.69 -3.83 -5.47
C TYR A 30 2.42 -4.08 -4.65
N SER A 31 1.30 -3.46 -5.02
CA SER A 31 0.00 -3.72 -4.42
C SER A 31 -0.76 -4.70 -5.31
N TRP A 32 -1.11 -5.86 -4.75
CA TRP A 32 -1.87 -6.90 -5.41
C TRP A 32 -3.23 -7.08 -4.73
N ILE A 33 -4.28 -6.70 -5.44
CA ILE A 33 -5.65 -6.81 -4.92
C ILE A 33 -6.13 -8.24 -5.09
N ILE A 34 -6.29 -8.94 -3.97
CA ILE A 34 -6.80 -10.32 -3.96
C ILE A 34 -8.31 -10.33 -4.19
N SER A 35 -9.02 -9.44 -3.50
CA SER A 35 -10.46 -9.21 -3.65
C SER A 35 -10.78 -7.77 -3.29
N GLY A 36 -11.83 -7.20 -3.88
CA GLY A 36 -12.20 -5.81 -3.63
C GLY A 36 -11.57 -4.85 -4.65
N THR A 37 -11.52 -3.57 -4.28
CA THR A 37 -11.08 -2.47 -5.14
C THR A 37 -10.48 -1.34 -4.32
N LEU A 38 -9.25 -0.94 -4.65
CA LEU A 38 -8.59 0.25 -4.12
C LEU A 38 -8.50 1.35 -5.17
N LYS A 39 -8.80 2.59 -4.77
CA LYS A 39 -8.49 3.79 -5.53
C LYS A 39 -7.22 4.43 -4.99
N PHE A 40 -6.14 4.36 -5.76
CA PHE A 40 -4.88 5.04 -5.49
C PHE A 40 -4.92 6.47 -6.05
N VAL A 41 -4.41 7.43 -5.27
CA VAL A 41 -4.37 8.85 -5.63
C VAL A 41 -2.92 9.33 -5.57
N PHE A 42 -2.42 9.79 -6.71
CA PHE A 42 -1.09 10.39 -6.90
C PHE A 42 -1.24 11.90 -7.13
N ASP A 43 -0.12 12.63 -7.25
CA ASP A 43 -0.18 14.08 -7.52
C ASP A 43 -0.78 14.40 -8.91
N ASP A 44 -0.54 13.54 -9.90
CA ASP A 44 -0.87 13.76 -11.31
C ASP A 44 -2.09 12.97 -11.79
N ARG A 45 -2.50 11.92 -11.07
CA ARG A 45 -3.54 11.00 -11.51
C ARG A 45 -4.16 10.19 -10.37
N GLU A 46 -5.30 9.57 -10.68
CA GLU A 46 -5.90 8.51 -9.88
C GLU A 46 -5.88 7.20 -10.67
N ILE A 47 -5.71 6.08 -9.97
CA ILE A 47 -5.76 4.72 -10.54
C ILE A 47 -6.68 3.89 -9.67
N VAL A 48 -7.67 3.24 -10.28
CA VAL A 48 -8.51 2.24 -9.63
C VAL A 48 -7.95 0.87 -9.96
N VAL A 49 -7.75 0.05 -8.93
CA VAL A 49 -7.15 -1.29 -9.03
C VAL A 49 -8.12 -2.27 -8.37
N GLY A 50 -8.64 -3.22 -9.14
CA GLY A 50 -9.60 -4.22 -8.72
C GLY A 50 -9.01 -5.61 -8.52
N ALA A 51 -9.84 -6.55 -8.09
CA ALA A 51 -9.45 -7.93 -7.82
C ALA A 51 -8.68 -8.59 -8.99
N GLY A 52 -7.53 -9.19 -8.67
CA GLY A 52 -6.62 -9.83 -9.62
C GLY A 52 -5.58 -8.89 -10.23
N GLU A 53 -5.75 -7.58 -10.11
CA GLU A 53 -4.84 -6.59 -10.67
C GLU A 53 -3.68 -6.27 -9.71
N VAL A 54 -2.54 -5.85 -10.30
CA VAL A 54 -1.34 -5.46 -9.57
C VAL A 54 -0.93 -4.06 -10.02
N LEU A 55 -0.61 -3.20 -9.05
CA LEU A 55 -0.05 -1.87 -9.28
C LEU A 55 1.37 -1.80 -8.72
N VAL A 56 2.29 -1.25 -9.51
CA VAL A 56 3.65 -0.92 -9.04
C VAL A 56 3.72 0.58 -8.74
N ILE A 57 4.23 0.90 -7.56
CA ILE A 57 4.48 2.26 -7.10
C ILE A 57 5.99 2.43 -6.92
N SER A 58 6.57 3.35 -7.70
CA SER A 58 8.00 3.63 -7.65
C SER A 58 8.41 4.28 -6.32
N PRO A 59 9.68 4.12 -5.90
CA PRO A 59 10.23 4.76 -4.71
C PRO A 59 9.92 6.25 -4.61
N ASN A 60 9.56 6.69 -3.40
CA ASN A 60 9.30 8.08 -3.01
C ASN A 60 8.17 8.79 -3.77
N VAL A 61 7.40 8.09 -4.61
CA VAL A 61 6.21 8.66 -5.25
C VAL A 61 5.12 8.84 -4.19
N PRO A 62 4.67 10.07 -3.87
CA PRO A 62 3.67 10.27 -2.84
C PRO A 62 2.29 9.79 -3.29
N HIS A 63 1.64 8.98 -2.46
CA HIS A 63 0.37 8.33 -2.77
C HIS A 63 -0.51 8.16 -1.54
N SER A 64 -1.82 8.04 -1.76
CA SER A 64 -2.82 7.59 -0.78
C SER A 64 -3.72 6.55 -1.42
N ALA A 65 -4.45 5.78 -0.61
CA ALA A 65 -5.41 4.81 -1.12
C ALA A 65 -6.75 4.90 -0.36
N VAL A 66 -7.85 4.62 -1.05
CA VAL A 66 -9.18 4.49 -0.46
C VAL A 66 -9.82 3.19 -0.91
N ALA A 67 -10.30 2.39 0.05
CA ALA A 67 -11.08 1.19 -0.21
C ALA A 67 -12.46 1.58 -0.75
N VAL A 68 -12.72 1.27 -2.02
CA VAL A 68 -14.03 1.55 -2.66
C VAL A 68 -15.07 0.51 -2.23
N GLU A 69 -14.60 -0.68 -1.89
CA GLU A 69 -15.32 -1.81 -1.30
C GLU A 69 -14.43 -2.53 -0.27
N ASP A 70 -14.99 -3.50 0.47
CA ASP A 70 -14.19 -4.32 1.37
C ASP A 70 -13.09 -5.03 0.56
N THR A 71 -11.84 -4.80 0.93
CA THR A 71 -10.68 -5.14 0.11
C THR A 71 -9.65 -5.94 0.89
N VAL A 72 -9.15 -7.00 0.26
CA VAL A 72 -7.97 -7.75 0.68
C VAL A 72 -6.86 -7.41 -0.30
N ASP A 73 -5.84 -6.74 0.22
CA ASP A 73 -4.67 -6.30 -0.53
C ASP A 73 -3.42 -6.99 0.01
N VAL A 74 -2.49 -7.32 -0.89
CA VAL A 74 -1.16 -7.81 -0.56
C VAL A 74 -0.14 -6.83 -1.10
N ASP A 75 0.55 -6.18 -0.18
CA ASP A 75 1.66 -5.29 -0.50
C ASP A 75 2.99 -6.02 -0.36
N PHE A 76 3.84 -5.90 -1.38
CA PHE A 76 5.25 -6.29 -1.34
C PHE A 76 6.14 -5.06 -1.48
N PHE A 77 7.20 -4.99 -0.68
CA PHE A 77 8.12 -3.85 -0.62
C PHE A 77 9.57 -4.29 -0.77
N SER A 78 10.35 -3.55 -1.59
CA SER A 78 11.81 -3.67 -1.68
C SER A 78 12.49 -2.28 -1.75
N PRO A 79 13.48 -1.96 -0.90
CA PRO A 79 13.98 -2.76 0.22
C PRO A 79 12.89 -3.05 1.27
N ARG A 80 13.19 -3.80 2.33
CA ARG A 80 12.20 -4.06 3.38
C ARG A 80 11.74 -2.76 4.08
N ARG A 81 10.57 -2.80 4.69
CA ARG A 81 9.98 -1.69 5.46
C ARG A 81 10.65 -1.55 6.82
N GLU A 82 11.85 -0.97 6.83
CA GLU A 82 12.64 -0.75 8.04
C GLU A 82 11.92 0.20 9.03
N ASP A 83 11.17 1.17 8.51
CA ASP A 83 10.32 2.08 9.28
C ASP A 83 9.22 1.32 10.05
N TRP A 84 8.59 0.32 9.42
CA TRP A 84 7.60 -0.53 10.08
C TRP A 84 8.22 -1.41 11.17
N ILE A 85 9.41 -1.95 10.92
CA ILE A 85 10.15 -2.75 11.92
C ILE A 85 10.47 -1.90 13.15
N ARG A 86 10.85 -0.62 12.94
CA ARG A 86 11.16 0.35 14.00
C ARG A 86 9.93 1.00 14.62
N LYS A 87 8.74 0.74 14.09
CA LYS A 87 7.45 1.34 14.50
C LYS A 87 7.39 2.86 14.30
N GLU A 88 8.02 3.33 13.23
CA GLU A 88 8.04 4.73 12.78
C GLU A 88 6.92 5.02 11.76
N ASP A 89 5.93 4.12 11.66
CA ASP A 89 4.80 4.11 10.73
C ASP A 89 3.62 5.01 11.16
N ALA A 90 3.83 5.92 12.12
CA ALA A 90 2.76 6.74 12.69
C ALA A 90 2.01 7.60 11.65
N TYR A 91 2.67 7.94 10.54
CA TYR A 91 2.07 8.69 9.43
C TYR A 91 0.94 7.93 8.71
N LEU A 92 0.81 6.62 8.92
CA LEU A 92 -0.32 5.81 8.42
C LEU A 92 -1.58 5.94 9.29
N ARG A 93 -1.51 6.66 10.42
CA ARG A 93 -2.60 6.76 11.41
C ARG A 93 -3.17 8.18 11.54
N GLY A 94 -2.82 9.07 10.60
CA GLY A 94 -3.30 10.45 10.53
C GLY A 94 -4.71 10.58 9.98
#